data_AF-A0A5J4QI32-F1
#
_entry.id   AF-A0A5J4QI32-F1
#
_cell.length_a   1.000
_cell.length_b   1.000
_cell.length_c   1.000
_cell.angle_alpha   90.00
_cell.angle_beta   90.00
_cell.angle_gamma   90.00
#
_symmetry.space_group_name_H-M   'P 1'
#
loop_
_entity.id
_entity.type
_entity.pdbx_description
1 polymer ?
#
loop_
_entity_poly.entity_id
_entity_poly.type
_entity_poly.pdbx_seq_one_letter_code
_entity_poly.pdbx_strand_id
1 'polypeptide(L)'
;MIYAPILLFVYNRPKHVRQMISSLLQNTLAAKSPLFIYSDAAKDKENHMPVEETRKYIRTVTGFESVTIVEREENWGLAKSIIDGVTTQINRFGRVIVLEDDLIVAPHFLQFMNDALEVYKDEQKVGHIQA
;
A
#
# COMPACT_ATOMS: atom_id res chain seq x y z
N MET A 1 -4.43 -18.97 -7.70
CA MET A 1 -4.44 -17.60 -8.24
C MET A 1 -3.75 -16.73 -7.21
N ILE A 2 -2.72 -15.96 -7.59
CA ILE A 2 -2.00 -15.08 -6.67
C ILE A 2 -2.59 -13.68 -6.85
N TYR A 3 -3.13 -13.08 -5.80
CA TYR A 3 -3.64 -11.71 -5.87
C TYR A 3 -2.50 -10.71 -5.83
N ALA A 4 -2.68 -9.58 -6.52
CA ALA A 4 -1.66 -8.55 -6.57
C ALA A 4 -1.34 -8.03 -5.15
N PRO A 5 -0.06 -7.92 -4.77
CA PRO A 5 0.32 -7.30 -3.51
C PRO A 5 -0.09 -5.83 -3.49
N ILE A 6 -0.55 -5.39 -2.33
CA ILE A 6 -0.93 -4.00 -2.07
C ILE A 6 0.28 -3.28 -1.50
N LEU A 7 0.67 -2.16 -2.11
CA LEU A 7 1.72 -1.28 -1.63
C LEU A 7 1.06 -0.02 -1.07
N LEU A 8 1.12 0.16 0.24
CA LEU A 8 0.58 1.32 0.92
C LEU A 8 1.72 2.23 1.38
N PHE A 9 1.76 3.46 0.88
CA PHE A 9 2.74 4.47 1.27
C PHE A 9 2.13 5.39 2.31
N VAL A 10 2.74 5.45 3.50
CA VAL A 10 2.24 6.20 4.66
C VAL A 10 3.29 7.13 5.23
N TYR A 11 2.86 8.21 5.87
CA TYR A 11 3.79 9.13 6.55
C TYR A 11 3.30 9.59 7.92
N ASN A 12 2.77 10.81 8.01
CA ASN A 12 2.55 11.53 9.27
C ASN A 12 1.06 11.76 9.58
N ARG A 13 0.15 11.03 8.91
CA ARG A 13 -1.30 11.20 9.02
C ARG A 13 -1.98 9.99 9.68
N PRO A 14 -1.76 9.73 10.98
CA PRO A 14 -2.21 8.49 11.63
C PRO A 14 -3.72 8.25 11.54
N LYS A 15 -4.55 9.31 11.49
CA LYS A 15 -6.01 9.17 11.29
C LYS A 15 -6.37 8.68 9.89
N HIS A 16 -5.74 9.24 8.86
CA HIS A 16 -5.95 8.84 7.46
C HIS A 16 -5.49 7.40 7.25
N VAL A 17 -4.30 7.05 7.76
CA VAL A 17 -3.78 5.67 7.72
C VAL A 17 -4.76 4.67 8.36
N ARG A 18 -5.36 5.00 9.50
CA ARG A 18 -6.39 4.16 10.13
C ARG A 18 -7.63 3.99 9.25
N GLN A 19 -8.10 5.07 8.62
CA GLN A 19 -9.27 5.01 7.73
C GLN A 19 -8.98 4.20 6.47
N MET A 20 -7.83 4.44 5.83
CA MET A 20 -7.39 3.72 4.64
C MET A 20 -7.27 2.22 4.92
N ILE A 21 -6.56 1.81 5.97
CA ILE A 21 -6.41 0.39 6.35
C ILE A 21 -7.75 -0.21 6.75
N SER A 22 -8.59 0.51 7.49
CA SER A 22 -9.94 0.03 7.83
C SER A 22 -10.78 -0.22 6.58
N SER A 23 -10.72 0.67 5.57
CA SER A 23 -11.44 0.48 4.31
C SER A 23 -10.91 -0.69 3.48
N LEU A 24 -9.58 -0.91 3.47
CA LEU A 24 -8.99 -2.10 2.87
C LEU A 24 -9.44 -3.38 3.56
N LEU A 25 -9.51 -3.41 4.89
CA LEU A 25 -9.97 -4.58 5.63
C LEU A 25 -11.44 -4.94 5.37
N GLN A 26 -12.25 -4.00 4.88
CA GLN A 26 -13.62 -4.27 4.42
C GLN A 26 -13.67 -4.88 3.02
N ASN A 27 -12.55 -4.99 2.31
CA ASN A 27 -12.53 -5.63 0.99
C ASN A 27 -12.58 -7.15 1.11
N THR A 28 -13.39 -7.79 0.27
CA THR A 28 -13.59 -9.25 0.27
C THR A 28 -12.31 -10.05 -0.01
N LEU A 29 -11.31 -9.42 -0.64
CA LEU A 29 -10.02 -10.03 -0.96
C LEU A 29 -8.88 -9.67 0.01
N ALA A 30 -9.12 -8.85 1.04
CA ALA A 30 -8.07 -8.38 1.94
C ALA A 30 -7.27 -9.54 2.55
N ALA A 31 -7.96 -10.54 3.11
CA ALA A 31 -7.35 -11.72 3.73
C ALA A 31 -6.56 -12.63 2.76
N LYS A 32 -6.63 -12.37 1.44
CA LYS A 32 -5.93 -13.12 0.39
C LYS A 32 -4.89 -12.27 -0.35
N SER A 33 -4.69 -11.02 0.07
CA SER A 33 -3.74 -10.11 -0.55
C SER A 33 -2.57 -9.86 0.41
N PRO A 34 -1.32 -9.96 -0.06
CA PRO A 34 -0.17 -9.46 0.68
C PRO A 34 -0.24 -7.94 0.79
N LEU A 35 0.02 -7.39 1.98
CA LEU A 35 0.14 -5.95 2.20
C LEU A 35 1.58 -5.58 2.55
N PHE A 36 2.14 -4.63 1.80
CA PHE A 36 3.41 -3.98 2.08
C PHE A 36 3.15 -2.53 2.47
N ILE A 37 3.58 -2.13 3.67
CA ILE A 37 3.42 -0.76 4.17
C ILE A 37 4.79 -0.11 4.21
N TYR A 38 4.98 0.95 3.44
CA TYR A 38 6.21 1.74 3.42
C TYR A 38 6.01 2.99 4.26
N SER A 39 6.90 3.20 5.23
CA SER A 39 6.87 4.36 6.12
C SER A 39 8.26 5.01 6.20
N ASP A 40 8.36 6.22 5.67
CA ASP A 40 9.56 7.03 5.76
C ASP A 40 9.80 7.55 7.19
N ALA A 41 11.06 7.83 7.55
CA ALA A 41 11.34 8.50 8.82
C ALA A 41 10.86 9.96 8.79
N ALA A 42 10.68 10.56 9.95
CA ALA A 42 10.30 11.98 10.05
C ALA A 42 11.39 12.88 9.45
N LYS A 43 10.99 13.82 8.59
CA LYS A 43 11.90 14.80 7.96
C LYS A 43 12.41 15.86 8.94
N ASP A 44 11.69 16.09 10.03
CA ASP A 44 11.97 17.11 11.05
C ASP A 44 11.32 16.74 12.39
N LYS A 45 11.58 17.54 13.42
CA LYS A 45 11.07 17.32 14.78
C LYS A 45 9.54 17.40 14.87
N GLU A 46 8.89 18.23 14.06
CA GLU A 46 7.43 18.41 14.07
C GLU A 46 6.73 17.14 13.58
N ASN A 47 7.35 16.45 12.62
CA ASN A 47 6.85 15.21 12.05
C ASN A 47 7.19 13.96 12.88
N HIS A 48 8.06 14.08 13.90
CA HIS A 48 8.51 12.92 14.69
C HIS A 48 7.34 12.20 15.38
N MET A 49 6.52 12.93 16.14
CA MET A 49 5.40 12.33 16.87
C MET A 49 4.34 11.72 15.93
N PRO A 50 3.84 12.42 14.90
CA PRO A 50 2.83 11.83 14.02
C PRO A 50 3.35 10.62 13.21
N VAL A 51 4.62 10.62 12.80
CA VAL A 51 5.23 9.45 12.12
C VAL A 51 5.34 8.28 13.08
N GLU A 52 5.77 8.50 14.33
CA GLU A 52 5.86 7.42 15.31
C GLU A 52 4.47 6.86 15.67
N GLU A 53 3.44 7.70 15.75
CA GLU A 53 2.05 7.25 15.91
C GLU A 53 1.57 6.39 14.74
N THR A 54 1.90 6.80 13.50
CA THR A 54 1.64 6.00 12.30
C THR A 54 2.36 4.66 12.38
N ARG A 55 3.67 4.64 12.65
CA ARG A 55 4.49 3.43 12.77
C ARG A 55 3.98 2.49 13.84
N LYS A 56 3.65 3.02 15.01
CA LYS A 56 3.04 2.25 16.10
C LYS A 56 1.73 1.60 15.67
N TYR A 57 0.88 2.29 14.92
CA TYR A 57 -0.37 1.72 14.42
C TYR A 57 -0.15 0.66 13.33
N ILE A 58 0.69 0.92 12.31
CA ILE A 58 0.87 -0.03 11.20
C ILE A 58 1.46 -1.37 11.69
N ARG A 59 2.27 -1.35 12.77
CA ARG A 59 2.78 -2.57 13.43
C ARG A 59 1.68 -3.44 14.07
N THR A 60 0.48 -2.92 14.30
CA THR A 60 -0.65 -3.69 14.83
C THR A 60 -1.58 -4.22 13.73
N VAL A 61 -1.27 -3.98 12.45
CA VAL A 61 -2.16 -4.34 11.35
C VAL A 61 -2.11 -5.83 11.08
N THR A 62 -3.31 -6.42 11.00
CA THR A 62 -3.55 -7.84 10.71
C THR A 62 -4.79 -7.97 9.82
N GLY A 63 -5.10 -9.17 9.32
CA GLY A 63 -6.30 -9.41 8.50
C GLY A 63 -6.05 -9.41 6.99
N PHE A 64 -4.77 -9.29 6.59
CA PHE A 64 -4.28 -9.54 5.24
C PHE A 64 -3.64 -10.93 5.16
N GLU A 65 -3.34 -11.44 3.96
CA GLU A 65 -2.62 -12.72 3.81
C GLU A 65 -1.28 -12.66 4.53
N SER A 66 -0.57 -11.55 4.37
CA SER A 66 0.63 -11.20 5.13
C SER A 66 0.74 -9.67 5.21
N VAL A 67 1.41 -9.18 6.26
CA VAL A 67 1.73 -7.76 6.42
C VAL A 67 3.23 -7.62 6.57
N THR A 68 3.85 -6.91 5.63
CA THR A 68 5.28 -6.58 5.67
C THR A 68 5.41 -5.07 5.83
N ILE A 69 6.18 -4.63 6.82
CA ILE A 69 6.39 -3.21 7.08
C ILE A 69 7.83 -2.87 6.72
N VAL A 70 7.99 -1.83 5.90
CA VAL A 70 9.28 -1.28 5.49
C VAL A 70 9.40 0.12 6.08
N GLU A 71 10.05 0.20 7.22
CA GLU A 71 10.39 1.47 7.87
C GLU A 71 11.75 1.95 7.38
N ARG A 72 11.80 3.13 6.77
CA ARG A 72 13.08 3.73 6.36
C ARG A 72 13.75 4.42 7.55
N GLU A 73 15.07 4.42 7.55
CA GLU A 73 15.86 5.15 8.55
C GLU A 73 15.83 6.67 8.31
N GLU A 74 15.61 7.10 7.06
CA GLU A 74 15.57 8.50 6.65
C GLU A 74 14.27 8.82 5.90
N ASN A 75 13.97 10.12 5.77
CA ASN A 75 12.89 10.57 4.89
C ASN A 75 13.39 10.58 3.45
N TRP A 76 12.91 9.65 2.63
CA TRP A 76 13.25 9.57 1.21
C TRP A 76 12.37 10.46 0.34
N GLY A 77 11.21 10.84 0.87
CA GLY A 77 10.17 11.52 0.12
C GLY A 77 9.39 10.55 -0.76
N LEU A 78 8.15 10.92 -1.06
CA LEU A 78 7.17 10.05 -1.70
C LEU A 78 7.68 9.44 -3.02
N ALA A 79 8.24 10.26 -3.92
CA ALA A 79 8.67 9.81 -5.24
C ALA A 79 9.73 8.70 -5.16
N LYS A 80 10.77 8.88 -4.33
CA LYS A 80 11.84 7.88 -4.18
C LYS A 80 11.32 6.62 -3.50
N SER A 81 10.46 6.77 -2.48
CA SER A 81 9.86 5.62 -1.78
C SER A 81 8.96 4.80 -2.72
N ILE A 82 8.14 5.46 -3.55
CA ILE A 82 7.30 4.80 -4.56
C ILE A 82 8.16 4.06 -5.59
N ILE A 83 9.15 4.72 -6.19
CA ILE A 83 10.00 4.09 -7.22
C ILE A 83 10.65 2.82 -6.65
N ASP A 84 11.23 2.88 -5.45
CA ASP A 84 11.87 1.73 -4.83
C ASP A 84 10.88 0.61 -4.50
N GLY A 85 9.76 0.96 -3.84
CA GLY A 85 8.75 -0.01 -3.42
C GLY A 85 8.08 -0.70 -4.61
N VAL A 86 7.67 0.08 -5.63
CA VAL A 86 7.07 -0.45 -6.86
C VAL A 86 8.06 -1.32 -7.61
N THR A 87 9.30 -0.85 -7.84
CA THR A 87 10.33 -1.62 -8.56
C THR A 87 10.61 -2.95 -7.88
N THR A 88 10.78 -2.93 -6.55
CA THR A 88 11.07 -4.14 -5.77
C THR A 88 9.95 -5.17 -5.90
N GLN A 89 8.70 -4.75 -5.73
CA GLN A 89 7.58 -5.70 -5.70
C GLN A 89 7.14 -6.11 -7.11
N ILE A 90 7.19 -5.23 -8.13
CA ILE A 90 6.94 -5.61 -9.52
C ILE A 90 7.94 -6.67 -9.98
N ASN A 91 9.23 -6.50 -9.70
CA ASN A 91 10.25 -7.48 -10.09
C ASN A 91 10.05 -8.86 -9.42
N ARG A 92 9.37 -8.89 -8.27
CA ARG A 92 9.08 -10.12 -7.52
C ARG A 92 7.75 -10.77 -7.91
N PHE A 93 6.70 -9.98 -8.13
CA PHE A 93 5.32 -10.45 -8.27
C PHE A 93 4.74 -10.24 -9.67
N GLY A 94 5.40 -9.48 -10.53
CA GLY A 94 4.96 -9.13 -11.90
C GLY A 94 3.81 -8.11 -11.97
N ARG A 95 3.11 -7.86 -10.86
CA ARG A 95 2.00 -6.90 -10.75
C ARG A 95 1.91 -6.37 -9.31
N VAL A 96 1.34 -5.17 -9.13
CA VAL A 96 1.13 -4.52 -7.82
C VAL A 96 -0.11 -3.63 -7.85
N ILE A 97 -0.70 -3.34 -6.68
CA ILE A 97 -1.70 -2.29 -6.47
C ILE A 97 -1.06 -1.23 -5.57
N VAL A 98 -1.01 0.02 -6.00
CA VAL A 98 -0.32 1.12 -5.27
C VAL A 98 -1.36 2.07 -4.68
N LEU A 99 -1.21 2.41 -3.40
CA LEU A 99 -2.12 3.25 -2.63
C LEU A 99 -1.36 4.22 -1.71
N GLU A 100 -1.97 5.38 -1.48
CA GLU A 100 -1.54 6.39 -0.52
C GLU A 100 -2.44 6.39 0.73
N ASP A 101 -2.00 7.07 1.79
CA ASP A 101 -2.67 7.02 3.09
C ASP A 101 -3.97 7.82 3.20
N ASP A 102 -4.27 8.70 2.24
CA ASP A 102 -5.42 9.61 2.27
C ASP A 102 -6.61 9.18 1.40
N LEU A 103 -6.62 7.93 0.96
CA LEU A 103 -7.74 7.32 0.24
C LEU A 103 -8.72 6.58 1.17
N ILE A 104 -9.95 6.37 0.69
CA ILE A 104 -10.92 5.43 1.24
C ILE A 104 -11.43 4.60 0.07
N VAL A 105 -11.28 3.28 0.13
CA VAL A 105 -11.65 2.39 -0.98
C VAL A 105 -12.99 1.70 -0.73
N ALA A 106 -13.72 1.43 -1.81
CA ALA A 106 -14.96 0.67 -1.76
C ALA A 106 -14.73 -0.81 -1.37
N PRO A 107 -15.73 -1.54 -0.84
CA PRO A 107 -15.58 -2.95 -0.43
C PRO A 107 -15.23 -3.94 -1.55
N HIS A 108 -15.37 -3.53 -2.82
CA HIS A 108 -15.04 -4.35 -3.99
C HIS A 108 -13.84 -3.82 -4.79
N PHE A 109 -13.13 -2.82 -4.26
CA PHE A 109 -11.97 -2.20 -4.92
C PHE A 109 -10.90 -3.24 -5.29
N LEU A 110 -10.50 -4.11 -4.36
CA LEU A 110 -9.47 -5.11 -4.62
C LEU A 110 -9.93 -6.13 -5.67
N GLN A 111 -11.22 -6.47 -5.71
CA GLN A 111 -11.78 -7.36 -6.73
C GLN A 111 -11.67 -6.71 -8.12
N PHE A 112 -12.14 -5.48 -8.25
CA PHE A 112 -12.03 -4.70 -9.49
C PHE A 112 -10.58 -4.62 -9.99
N MET A 113 -9.64 -4.25 -9.12
CA MET A 113 -8.23 -4.13 -9.52
C MET A 113 -7.64 -5.46 -9.98
N ASN A 114 -7.90 -6.55 -9.27
CA ASN A 114 -7.36 -7.86 -9.65
C ASN A 114 -7.99 -8.38 -10.95
N ASP A 115 -9.29 -8.22 -11.14
CA ASP A 115 -9.97 -8.63 -12.37
C ASP A 115 -9.45 -7.82 -13.56
N ALA A 116 -9.31 -6.51 -13.41
CA ALA A 116 -8.81 -5.65 -14.46
C ALA A 116 -7.33 -5.95 -14.78
N LEU A 117 -6.48 -6.19 -13.78
CA LEU A 117 -5.09 -6.62 -13.98
C LEU A 117 -5.01 -7.94 -14.75
N GLU A 118 -5.94 -8.86 -14.51
CA GLU A 118 -5.99 -10.13 -15.23
C GLU A 118 -6.49 -9.96 -16.68
N VAL A 119 -7.49 -9.11 -16.90
CA VAL A 119 -8.03 -8.79 -18.24
C VAL A 119 -6.97 -8.15 -19.14
N TYR A 120 -6.18 -7.20 -18.60
CA TYR A 120 -5.24 -6.40 -19.40
C TYR A 120 -3.79 -6.90 -19.38
N LYS A 121 -3.49 -8.03 -18.73
CA LYS A 121 -2.11 -8.51 -18.55
C LYS A 121 -1.29 -8.66 -19.84
N ASP A 122 -1.96 -8.97 -20.95
CA ASP A 122 -1.34 -9.22 -22.26
C ASP A 122 -1.60 -8.08 -23.28
N GLU A 123 -2.26 -6.99 -22.87
CA GLU A 123 -2.58 -5.86 -23.74
C GLU A 123 -1.46 -4.82 -23.71
N GLN A 124 -0.58 -4.85 -24.72
CA GLN A 124 0.60 -3.99 -24.81
C GLN A 124 0.30 -2.49 -24.86
N LYS A 125 -0.93 -2.09 -25.21
CA LYS A 125 -1.35 -0.67 -25.24
C LYS A 125 -1.78 -0.15 -23.87
N VAL A 126 -1.90 -1.01 -22.85
CA VAL A 126 -2.31 -0.64 -21.49
C VAL A 126 -1.09 -0.60 -20.58
N GLY A 127 -0.77 0.57 -20.04
CA GLY A 127 0.37 0.77 -19.14
C GLY A 127 0.04 0.66 -17.65
N HIS A 128 -1.19 1.02 -17.24
CA HIS A 128 -1.67 0.90 -15.87
C HIS A 128 -3.19 0.94 -15.81
N ILE A 129 -3.75 0.65 -14.63
CA ILE A 129 -5.19 0.67 -14.35
C ILE A 129 -5.43 1.64 -13.19
N GLN A 130 -6.47 2.46 -13.31
CA GLN A 130 -6.93 3.37 -12.26
C GLN A 130 -8.35 2.97 -11.85
N ALA A 131 -8.67 3.13 -10.56
CA ALA A 131 -10.02 2.95 -10.02
C ALA A 131 -10.73 4.29 -9.80
#